data_AF-A0AAD3DHG3-F1
#
_entry.id   AF-A0AAD3DHG3-F1
#
_cell.length_a   1.000
_cell.length_b   1.000
_cell.length_c   1.000
_cell.angle_alpha   90.00
_cell.angle_beta   90.00
_cell.angle_gamma   90.00
#
_symmetry.space_group_name_H-M   'P 1'
#
loop_
_entity.id
_entity.type
_entity.pdbx_description
1 polymer ?
#
loop_
_entity_poly.entity_id
_entity_poly.type
_entity_poly.pdbx_seq_one_letter_code
_entity_poly.pdbx_strand_id
1 'polypeptide(L)'
;GWAVAGALCSLGWSLGAVLLQLVFSERLQLVRAGDPDPNTPLLTQLASSNTIMQDLALLDLALTAEGQGGEAAWRRAAIFADESGRAAWGPLATHMLGEVREFTLALAAALPSAAADAAAAGRAGAGAPATVRWNVLRMSPSTGLRVVSREQDLAAWNVRSKYYRIGWCLRGLCGLTVAAQRGEDRYGVVLLCEPALPDIVLGLLSAVLALQQYTKFMTATRSRHVSKLERLARHLGLVSTAITGRITNVTLQPVEEVAFALEAVARNCVNRLALSYGDKLRECVLREARVKPAYGSMADLAALLTSMLA
;
A
#
# COMPACT_ATOMS: atom_id res chain seq x y z
N GLY A 1 -20.56 47.34 -5.52
CA GLY A 1 -20.47 47.62 -4.08
C GLY A 1 -20.58 46.35 -3.26
N TRP A 2 -21.79 45.80 -3.13
CA TRP A 2 -22.13 44.69 -2.23
C TRP A 2 -21.35 43.38 -2.45
N ALA A 3 -21.08 43.00 -3.70
CA ALA A 3 -20.33 41.78 -4.00
C ALA A 3 -18.86 41.83 -3.52
N VAL A 4 -18.24 43.01 -3.59
CA VAL A 4 -16.84 43.21 -3.16
C VAL A 4 -16.75 43.21 -1.63
N ALA A 5 -17.74 43.78 -0.95
CA ALA A 5 -17.82 43.73 0.51
C ALA A 5 -18.02 42.30 1.02
N GLY A 6 -18.89 41.50 0.38
CA GLY A 6 -19.09 40.10 0.72
C GLY A 6 -17.83 39.24 0.55
N ALA A 7 -17.08 39.47 -0.53
CA ALA A 7 -15.81 38.78 -0.77
C ALA A 7 -14.72 39.17 0.25
N LEU A 8 -14.65 40.44 0.65
CA LEU A 8 -13.72 40.88 1.70
C LEU A 8 -14.06 40.31 3.07
N CYS A 9 -15.35 40.20 3.41
CA CYS A 9 -15.78 39.57 4.65
C CYS A 9 -15.48 38.06 4.67
N SER A 10 -15.73 37.33 3.58
CA SER A 10 -15.42 35.90 3.52
C SER A 10 -13.91 35.62 3.57
N LEU A 11 -13.12 36.48 2.93
CA LEU A 11 -11.65 36.40 2.94
C LEU A 11 -11.09 36.75 4.33
N GLY A 12 -11.67 37.74 5.01
CA GLY A 12 -11.34 38.05 6.41
C GLY A 12 -11.68 36.91 7.36
N TRP A 13 -12.82 36.25 7.17
CA TRP A 13 -13.21 35.07 7.95
C TRP A 13 -12.31 33.87 7.71
N SER A 14 -11.94 33.59 6.45
CA SER A 14 -11.05 32.46 6.13
C SER A 14 -9.62 32.71 6.59
N LEU A 15 -9.08 33.92 6.41
CA LEU A 15 -7.78 34.31 6.97
C LEU A 15 -7.79 34.26 8.49
N GLY A 16 -8.86 34.75 9.12
CA GLY A 16 -9.03 34.69 10.58
C GLY A 16 -9.06 33.25 11.11
N ALA A 17 -9.77 32.35 10.42
CA ALA A 17 -9.81 30.93 10.78
C ALA A 17 -8.44 30.26 10.59
N VAL A 18 -7.73 30.54 9.50
CA VAL A 18 -6.37 30.01 9.25
C VAL A 18 -5.35 30.57 10.26
N LEU A 19 -5.45 31.85 10.61
CA LEU A 19 -4.60 32.48 11.62
C LEU A 19 -4.89 31.95 13.02
N LEU A 20 -6.16 31.73 13.37
CA LEU A 20 -6.52 31.05 14.62
C LEU A 20 -6.00 29.62 14.62
N GLN A 21 -6.13 28.89 13.51
CA GLN A 21 -5.59 27.54 13.38
C GLN A 21 -4.06 27.54 13.52
N LEU A 22 -3.34 28.48 12.91
CA LEU A 22 -1.90 28.69 13.10
C LEU A 22 -1.57 29.03 14.55
N VAL A 23 -2.25 29.99 15.16
CA VAL A 23 -1.98 30.39 16.55
C VAL A 23 -2.27 29.26 17.53
N PHE A 24 -3.34 28.48 17.35
CA PHE A 24 -3.65 27.35 18.22
C PHE A 24 -2.81 26.09 17.91
N SER A 25 -2.36 25.89 16.68
CA SER A 25 -1.45 24.78 16.34
C SER A 25 0.02 25.07 16.67
N GLU A 26 0.46 26.33 16.60
CA GLU A 26 1.82 26.75 16.93
C GLU A 26 1.98 27.13 18.42
N ARG A 27 0.96 27.71 19.10
CA ARG A 27 1.07 28.04 20.55
C ARG A 27 0.84 26.86 21.50
N LEU A 28 0.52 25.67 21.00
CA LEU A 28 0.66 24.43 21.77
C LEU A 28 2.06 23.80 21.63
N GLN A 29 3.00 24.45 20.93
CA GLN A 29 4.43 24.10 20.95
C GLN A 29 5.17 24.64 22.18
N LEU A 30 4.49 24.77 23.32
CA LEU A 30 5.19 24.73 24.60
C LEU A 30 5.55 23.27 24.85
N VAL A 31 6.72 22.89 24.34
CA VAL A 31 7.47 21.71 24.75
C VAL A 31 7.34 21.57 26.26
N ARG A 32 6.50 20.63 26.74
CA ARG A 32 6.72 20.01 28.03
C ARG A 32 7.85 19.01 27.83
N ALA A 33 9.07 19.52 27.90
CA ALA A 33 10.25 18.67 28.03
C ALA A 33 10.04 17.83 29.29
N GLY A 34 9.71 16.54 29.12
CA GLY A 34 9.48 15.61 30.22
C GLY A 34 8.22 14.76 30.14
N ASP A 35 7.27 15.04 29.23
CA ASP A 35 6.14 14.11 29.04
C ASP A 35 6.61 12.84 28.30
N PRO A 36 6.20 11.63 28.75
CA PRO A 36 6.60 10.38 28.12
C PRO A 36 6.13 10.34 26.66
N ASP A 37 6.96 9.81 25.76
CA ASP A 37 6.63 9.71 24.35
C ASP A 37 5.29 8.94 24.18
N PRO A 38 4.28 9.57 23.56
CA PRO A 38 2.94 8.99 23.42
C PRO A 38 2.93 7.71 22.58
N ASN A 39 3.95 7.49 21.75
CA ASN A 39 4.03 6.36 20.85
C ASN A 39 4.75 5.15 21.45
N THR A 40 5.58 5.35 22.47
CA THR A 40 6.29 4.28 23.18
C THR A 40 5.38 3.10 23.57
N PRO A 41 4.22 3.29 24.25
CA PRO A 41 3.35 2.16 24.58
C PRO A 41 2.81 1.45 23.32
N LEU A 42 2.50 2.18 22.25
CA LEU A 42 2.00 1.58 21.01
C LEU A 42 3.07 0.75 20.30
N LEU A 43 4.31 1.25 20.27
CA LEU A 43 5.47 0.55 19.73
C LEU A 43 5.75 -0.74 20.52
N THR A 44 5.60 -0.73 21.85
CA THR A 44 5.70 -1.95 22.65
C THR A 44 4.58 -2.95 22.34
N GLN A 45 3.36 -2.47 22.08
CA GLN A 45 2.23 -3.33 21.74
C GLN A 45 2.36 -3.93 20.33
N LEU A 46 3.01 -3.26 19.39
CA LEU A 46 3.35 -3.83 18.08
C LEU A 46 4.24 -5.08 18.20
N ALA A 47 5.11 -5.14 19.20
CA ALA A 47 5.97 -6.29 19.48
C ALA A 47 5.30 -7.35 20.39
N SER A 48 4.09 -7.10 20.90
CA SER A 48 3.39 -8.02 21.81
C SER A 48 2.89 -9.27 21.08
N SER A 49 2.65 -10.39 21.77
CA SER A 49 2.03 -11.58 21.14
C SER A 49 0.51 -11.46 20.97
N ASN A 50 -0.11 -10.40 21.50
CA ASN A 50 -1.55 -10.21 21.44
C ASN A 50 -1.95 -9.51 20.13
N THR A 51 -2.49 -10.29 19.20
CA THR A 51 -2.85 -9.82 17.86
C THR A 51 -3.86 -8.67 17.86
N ILE A 52 -4.79 -8.65 18.82
CA ILE A 52 -5.79 -7.57 18.95
C ILE A 52 -5.10 -6.27 19.34
N MET A 53 -4.20 -6.32 20.33
CA MET A 53 -3.46 -5.14 20.77
C MET A 53 -2.47 -4.65 19.71
N GLN A 54 -1.83 -5.56 18.98
CA GLN A 54 -1.02 -5.22 17.81
C GLN A 54 -1.84 -4.48 16.75
N ASP A 55 -3.04 -4.98 16.40
CA ASP A 55 -3.90 -4.39 15.38
C ASP A 55 -4.39 -3.00 15.80
N LEU A 56 -4.79 -2.82 17.06
CA LEU A 56 -5.20 -1.51 17.59
C LEU A 56 -4.04 -0.51 17.61
N ALA A 57 -2.85 -0.96 18.03
CA ALA A 57 -1.65 -0.13 18.04
C ALA A 57 -1.25 0.28 16.61
N LEU A 58 -1.30 -0.65 15.66
CA LEU A 58 -1.00 -0.37 14.26
C LEU A 58 -2.01 0.59 13.63
N LEU A 59 -3.31 0.43 13.93
CA LEU A 59 -4.36 1.33 13.47
C LEU A 59 -4.11 2.76 13.98
N ASP A 60 -3.86 2.94 15.28
CA ASP A 60 -3.61 4.27 15.84
C ASP A 60 -2.34 4.91 15.26
N LEU A 61 -1.26 4.12 15.11
CA LEU A 61 -0.02 4.58 14.48
C LEU A 61 -0.20 4.92 12.99
N ALA A 62 -1.05 4.21 12.27
CA ALA A 62 -1.38 4.55 10.89
C ALA A 62 -2.26 5.81 10.79
N LEU A 63 -3.24 5.98 11.68
CA LEU A 63 -4.07 7.19 11.73
C LEU A 63 -3.27 8.44 12.10
N THR A 64 -2.35 8.31 13.06
CA THR A 64 -1.41 9.39 13.40
C THR A 64 -0.46 9.72 12.25
N ALA A 65 0.03 8.72 11.52
CA ALA A 65 0.82 8.92 10.30
C ALA A 65 0.04 9.65 9.20
N GLU A 66 -1.26 9.38 9.05
CA GLU A 66 -2.11 9.99 8.01
C GLU A 66 -2.65 11.38 8.35
N GLY A 67 -2.83 11.69 9.64
CA GLY A 67 -3.49 12.92 10.10
C GLY A 67 -2.86 14.20 9.55
N GLN A 68 -3.59 15.32 9.58
CA GLN A 68 -3.03 16.61 9.16
C GLN A 68 -3.16 17.64 10.29
N GLY A 69 -2.02 18.21 10.69
CA GLY A 69 -1.95 19.23 11.75
C GLY A 69 -2.30 18.73 13.16
N GLY A 70 -2.35 19.68 14.10
CA GLY A 70 -2.81 19.46 15.48
C GLY A 70 -2.03 18.39 16.25
N GLU A 71 -2.77 17.57 17.01
CA GLU A 71 -2.25 16.50 17.86
C GLU A 71 -1.48 15.43 17.05
N ALA A 72 -1.94 15.11 15.83
CA ALA A 72 -1.29 14.12 14.98
C ALA A 72 0.11 14.59 14.52
N ALA A 73 0.29 15.88 14.24
CA ALA A 73 1.59 16.43 13.85
C ALA A 73 2.62 16.35 15.00
N TRP A 74 2.20 16.62 16.24
CA TRP A 74 3.07 16.46 17.40
C TRP A 74 3.45 14.99 17.64
N ARG A 75 2.47 14.07 17.57
CA ARG A 75 2.74 12.63 17.71
C ARG A 75 3.65 12.09 16.62
N ARG A 76 3.57 12.60 15.38
CA ARG A 76 4.51 12.24 14.31
C ARG A 76 5.90 12.81 14.52
N ALA A 77 6.01 14.06 14.94
CA ALA A 77 7.30 14.66 15.28
C ALA A 77 8.01 13.86 16.39
N ALA A 78 7.26 13.27 17.33
CA ALA A 78 7.82 12.36 18.34
C ALA A 78 8.42 11.07 17.73
N ILE A 79 7.90 10.57 16.60
CA ILE A 79 8.47 9.41 15.88
C ILE A 79 9.86 9.74 15.31
N PHE A 80 10.08 11.00 14.93
CA PHE A 80 11.36 11.52 14.41
C PHE A 80 12.21 12.22 15.47
N ALA A 81 11.86 12.11 16.76
CA ALA A 81 12.58 12.84 17.82
C ALA A 81 13.98 12.29 18.10
N ASP A 82 14.26 11.06 17.69
CA ASP A 82 15.55 10.39 17.86
C ASP A 82 16.39 10.49 16.58
N GLU A 83 17.56 11.14 16.67
CA GLU A 83 18.54 11.27 15.58
C GLU A 83 18.93 9.93 14.96
N SER A 84 18.97 8.87 15.77
CA SER A 84 19.32 7.53 15.28
C SER A 84 18.17 6.81 14.60
N GLY A 85 16.94 7.32 14.77
CA GLY A 85 15.70 6.68 14.31
C GLY A 85 15.40 5.34 14.96
N ARG A 86 16.19 4.87 15.94
CA ARG A 86 16.09 3.50 16.47
C ARG A 86 14.95 3.33 17.48
N ALA A 87 14.57 4.41 18.17
CA ALA A 87 13.55 4.33 19.21
C ALA A 87 12.13 4.14 18.64
N ALA A 88 11.77 4.86 17.58
CA ALA A 88 10.41 4.89 17.06
C ALA A 88 10.30 4.64 15.56
N TRP A 89 11.00 5.42 14.73
CA TRP A 89 10.98 5.29 13.26
C TRP A 89 11.31 3.88 12.77
N GLY A 90 12.48 3.36 13.15
CA GLY A 90 13.01 2.08 12.69
C GLY A 90 12.07 0.92 12.99
N PRO A 91 11.67 0.69 14.26
CA PRO A 91 10.73 -0.38 14.62
C PRO A 91 9.40 -0.27 13.87
N LEU A 92 8.85 0.94 13.74
CA LEU A 92 7.56 1.15 13.06
C LEU A 92 7.65 0.86 11.56
N ALA A 93 8.63 1.47 10.89
CA ALA A 93 8.78 1.36 9.45
C ALA A 93 9.22 -0.06 9.03
N THR A 94 10.09 -0.73 9.81
CA THR A 94 10.45 -2.14 9.56
C THR A 94 9.26 -3.07 9.71
N HIS A 95 8.42 -2.88 10.72
CA HIS A 95 7.21 -3.68 10.91
C HIS A 95 6.22 -3.51 9.75
N MET A 96 5.91 -2.27 9.38
CA MET A 96 5.00 -1.98 8.27
C MET A 96 5.54 -2.49 6.93
N LEU A 97 6.84 -2.33 6.66
CA LEU A 97 7.46 -2.87 5.44
C LEU A 97 7.49 -4.40 5.43
N GLY A 98 7.70 -5.04 6.58
CA GLY A 98 7.62 -6.49 6.73
C GLY A 98 6.27 -7.04 6.31
N GLU A 99 5.19 -6.47 6.84
CA GLU A 99 3.81 -6.85 6.51
C GLU A 99 3.50 -6.67 5.01
N VAL A 100 3.90 -5.52 4.44
CA VAL A 100 3.72 -5.25 3.00
C VAL A 100 4.54 -6.24 2.16
N ARG A 101 5.77 -6.55 2.56
CA ARG A 101 6.64 -7.50 1.86
C ARG A 101 6.08 -8.93 1.91
N GLU A 102 5.62 -9.40 3.06
CA GLU A 102 5.02 -10.73 3.19
C GLU A 102 3.74 -10.86 2.35
N PHE A 103 2.91 -9.82 2.38
CA PHE A 103 1.69 -9.77 1.59
C PHE A 103 1.99 -9.80 0.08
N THR A 104 2.95 -9.00 -0.37
CA THR A 104 3.35 -8.96 -1.79
C THR A 104 3.95 -10.26 -2.27
N LEU A 105 4.75 -10.94 -1.45
CA LEU A 105 5.27 -12.27 -1.76
C LEU A 105 4.16 -13.33 -1.84
N ALA A 106 3.17 -13.27 -0.94
CA ALA A 106 2.02 -14.17 -0.99
C ALA A 106 1.17 -13.97 -2.25
N LEU A 107 0.96 -12.71 -2.67
CA LEU A 107 0.30 -12.38 -3.94
C LEU A 107 1.13 -12.86 -5.14
N ALA A 108 2.44 -12.62 -5.12
CA ALA A 108 3.35 -13.03 -6.18
C ALA A 108 3.32 -14.54 -6.39
N ALA A 109 3.31 -15.33 -5.31
CA ALA A 109 3.24 -16.79 -5.37
C ALA A 109 1.97 -17.31 -6.06
N ALA A 110 0.84 -16.59 -5.96
CA ALA A 110 -0.41 -16.97 -6.62
C ALA A 110 -0.45 -16.64 -8.12
N LEU A 111 0.49 -15.84 -8.63
CA LEU A 111 0.52 -15.42 -10.02
C LEU A 111 1.16 -16.50 -10.93
N PRO A 112 0.52 -16.85 -12.06
CA PRO A 112 1.02 -17.90 -12.95
C PRO A 112 2.38 -17.60 -13.60
N SER A 113 2.80 -16.34 -13.68
CA SER A 113 4.13 -15.96 -14.17
C SER A 113 5.24 -16.30 -13.17
N ALA A 114 5.00 -16.11 -11.86
CA ALA A 114 5.97 -16.46 -10.82
C ALA A 114 6.14 -17.98 -10.68
N ALA A 115 5.06 -18.75 -10.88
CA ALA A 115 5.12 -20.20 -10.95
C ALA A 115 5.89 -20.70 -12.19
N ALA A 116 5.81 -19.98 -13.32
CA ALA A 116 6.59 -20.28 -14.52
C ALA A 116 8.08 -19.97 -14.34
N ASP A 117 8.42 -18.86 -13.67
CA ASP A 117 9.80 -18.48 -13.36
C ASP A 117 10.44 -19.42 -12.32
N ALA A 118 9.70 -19.83 -11.29
CA ALA A 118 10.15 -20.82 -10.31
C ALA A 118 10.35 -22.22 -10.95
N ALA A 119 9.46 -22.61 -11.88
CA ALA A 119 9.59 -23.85 -12.62
C ALA A 119 10.69 -23.82 -13.70
N ALA A 120 11.10 -22.63 -14.16
CA ALA A 120 12.25 -22.42 -15.03
C ALA A 120 13.56 -22.45 -14.24
N ALA A 121 13.59 -21.88 -13.03
CA ALA A 121 14.74 -21.97 -12.12
C ALA A 121 15.02 -23.41 -11.65
N GLY A 122 13.97 -24.22 -11.44
CA GLY A 122 14.11 -25.66 -11.15
C GLY A 122 14.52 -26.52 -12.36
N ARG A 123 14.51 -25.96 -13.57
CA ARG A 123 14.89 -26.63 -14.84
C ARG A 123 16.16 -26.01 -15.46
N ALA A 124 16.98 -25.32 -14.68
CA ALA A 124 18.29 -24.81 -15.11
C ALA A 124 19.36 -25.92 -15.24
N GLY A 125 18.97 -27.05 -15.84
CA GLY A 125 19.85 -28.05 -16.44
C GLY A 125 19.39 -28.25 -17.88
N ALA A 126 20.23 -27.85 -18.83
CA ALA A 126 20.03 -27.80 -20.28
C ALA A 126 19.42 -26.50 -20.83
N GLY A 127 20.28 -25.71 -21.46
CA GLY A 127 19.98 -24.41 -22.04
C GLY A 127 18.95 -24.47 -23.17
N ALA A 128 17.88 -23.72 -23.00
CA ALA A 128 17.06 -23.21 -24.08
C ALA A 128 16.49 -21.84 -23.65
N PRO A 129 16.47 -20.82 -24.53
CA PRO A 129 15.94 -19.51 -24.19
C PRO A 129 14.41 -19.60 -23.98
N ALA A 130 13.96 -19.36 -22.75
CA ALA A 130 12.56 -19.40 -22.38
C ALA A 130 11.84 -18.19 -23.00
N THR A 131 11.16 -18.42 -24.12
CA THR A 131 10.19 -17.46 -24.66
C THR A 131 8.95 -17.48 -23.78
N VAL A 132 8.68 -16.35 -23.12
CA VAL A 132 7.51 -16.14 -22.24
C VAL A 132 6.22 -16.26 -23.06
N ARG A 133 5.62 -17.45 -23.08
CA ARG A 133 4.33 -17.69 -23.73
C ARG A 133 3.19 -17.48 -22.74
N TRP A 134 2.63 -16.27 -22.73
CA TRP A 134 1.45 -15.87 -21.96
C TRP A 134 0.16 -16.70 -22.23
N ASN A 135 0.17 -17.56 -23.26
CA ASN A 135 -1.02 -18.29 -23.72
C ASN A 135 -1.01 -19.81 -23.48
N VAL A 136 0.00 -20.38 -22.83
CA VAL A 136 0.03 -21.85 -22.60
C VAL A 136 -0.47 -22.20 -21.20
N LEU A 137 -1.76 -21.95 -20.96
CA LEU A 137 -2.52 -22.81 -20.05
C LEU A 137 -2.96 -24.02 -20.88
N ARG A 138 -2.10 -25.02 -21.02
CA ARG A 138 -2.55 -26.38 -21.35
C ARG A 138 -3.35 -26.88 -20.16
N MET A 139 -4.67 -26.71 -20.23
CA MET A 139 -5.63 -27.35 -19.33
C MET A 139 -6.43 -28.33 -20.18
N SER A 140 -6.35 -29.61 -19.83
CA SER A 140 -7.12 -30.69 -20.43
C SER A 140 -8.63 -30.40 -20.29
N PRO A 141 -9.45 -30.52 -21.36
CA PRO A 141 -10.85 -30.13 -21.34
C PRO A 141 -11.80 -31.16 -20.68
N SER A 142 -11.29 -32.25 -20.09
CA SER A 142 -12.13 -33.38 -19.67
C SER A 142 -12.76 -33.29 -18.28
N THR A 143 -12.44 -32.28 -17.46
CA THR A 143 -13.14 -32.03 -16.19
C THR A 143 -13.34 -30.53 -15.99
N GLY A 144 -14.60 -30.07 -16.07
CA GLY A 144 -14.98 -28.65 -15.97
C GLY A 144 -14.78 -28.00 -14.59
N LEU A 145 -13.94 -28.59 -13.73
CA LEU A 145 -13.53 -28.07 -12.43
C LEU A 145 -12.03 -27.81 -12.51
N ARG A 146 -11.64 -26.55 -12.71
CA ARG A 146 -10.25 -26.17 -12.49
C ARG A 146 -9.98 -26.26 -10.99
N VAL A 147 -9.02 -27.09 -10.61
CA VAL A 147 -8.44 -27.08 -9.28
C VAL A 147 -7.75 -25.72 -9.12
N VAL A 148 -8.33 -24.82 -8.32
CA VAL A 148 -7.64 -23.61 -7.87
C VAL A 148 -6.37 -24.09 -7.18
N SER A 149 -5.20 -23.52 -7.54
CA SER A 149 -3.98 -23.95 -6.87
C SER A 149 -4.07 -23.56 -5.40
N ARG A 150 -3.53 -24.39 -4.49
CA ARG A 150 -3.49 -24.08 -3.05
C ARG A 150 -2.95 -22.68 -2.78
N GLU A 151 -1.99 -22.23 -3.58
CA GLU A 151 -1.38 -20.90 -3.50
C GLU A 151 -2.35 -19.77 -3.87
N GLN A 152 -3.23 -19.98 -4.85
CA GLN A 152 -4.27 -19.03 -5.23
C GLN A 152 -5.35 -18.89 -4.15
N ASP A 153 -5.75 -19.99 -3.53
CA ASP A 153 -6.69 -19.97 -2.40
C ASP A 153 -6.09 -19.28 -1.17
N LEU A 154 -4.82 -19.55 -0.87
CA LEU A 154 -4.11 -18.90 0.22
C LEU A 154 -3.94 -17.39 -0.01
N ALA A 155 -3.63 -16.96 -1.23
CA ALA A 155 -3.54 -15.54 -1.56
C ALA A 155 -4.90 -14.85 -1.47
N ALA A 156 -5.98 -15.48 -1.96
CA ALA A 156 -7.33 -14.93 -1.83
C ALA A 156 -7.76 -14.79 -0.36
N TRP A 157 -7.43 -15.77 0.48
CA TRP A 157 -7.62 -15.67 1.93
C TRP A 157 -6.80 -14.55 2.55
N ASN A 158 -5.53 -14.43 2.19
CA ASN A 158 -4.64 -13.37 2.71
C ASN A 158 -5.15 -11.97 2.35
N VAL A 159 -5.59 -11.77 1.10
CA VAL A 159 -6.22 -10.51 0.66
C VAL A 159 -7.44 -10.21 1.51
N ARG A 160 -8.31 -11.20 1.74
CA ARG A 160 -9.53 -11.00 2.53
C ARG A 160 -9.24 -10.73 4.01
N SER A 161 -8.32 -11.47 4.61
CA SER A 161 -8.09 -11.43 6.05
C SER A 161 -7.18 -10.29 6.48
N LYS A 162 -6.24 -9.85 5.62
CA LYS A 162 -5.24 -8.82 5.97
C LYS A 162 -5.50 -7.45 5.32
N TYR A 163 -6.60 -7.26 4.59
CA TYR A 163 -6.80 -6.04 3.79
C TYR A 163 -6.68 -4.75 4.62
N TYR A 164 -7.29 -4.70 5.80
CA TYR A 164 -7.29 -3.51 6.64
C TYR A 164 -5.89 -3.22 7.17
N ARG A 165 -5.18 -4.28 7.61
CA ARG A 165 -3.83 -4.22 8.15
C ARG A 165 -2.83 -3.72 7.10
N ILE A 166 -2.89 -4.27 5.89
CA ILE A 166 -2.05 -3.81 4.77
C ILE A 166 -2.41 -2.39 4.36
N GLY A 167 -3.69 -2.04 4.31
CA GLY A 167 -4.14 -0.67 4.05
C GLY A 167 -3.60 0.34 5.07
N TRP A 168 -3.47 -0.03 6.34
CA TRP A 168 -2.84 0.80 7.38
C TRP A 168 -1.33 0.92 7.18
N CYS A 169 -0.63 -0.17 6.88
CA CYS A 169 0.81 -0.13 6.62
C CYS A 169 1.16 0.74 5.42
N LEU A 170 0.44 0.59 4.29
CA LEU A 170 0.68 1.37 3.07
C LEU A 170 0.48 2.87 3.33
N ARG A 171 -0.62 3.24 3.97
CA ARG A 171 -0.94 4.63 4.26
C ARG A 171 -0.07 5.22 5.36
N GLY A 172 0.31 4.44 6.36
CA GLY A 172 1.23 4.83 7.42
C GLY A 172 2.62 5.15 6.89
N LEU A 173 3.20 4.25 6.09
CA LEU A 173 4.51 4.48 5.44
C LEU A 173 4.48 5.72 4.54
N CYS A 174 3.43 5.90 3.74
CA CYS A 174 3.24 7.10 2.91
C CYS A 174 3.05 8.37 3.75
N GLY A 175 2.26 8.29 4.83
CA GLY A 175 1.98 9.41 5.72
C GLY A 175 3.23 9.94 6.40
N LEU A 176 4.05 9.05 6.98
CA LEU A 176 5.29 9.41 7.66
C LEU A 176 6.34 9.98 6.70
N THR A 177 6.52 9.38 5.52
CA THR A 177 7.46 9.90 4.51
C THR A 177 7.04 11.28 3.99
N VAL A 178 5.75 11.48 3.71
CA VAL A 178 5.22 12.81 3.34
C VAL A 178 5.37 13.81 4.48
N ALA A 179 5.17 13.40 5.74
CA ALA A 179 5.37 14.25 6.91
C ALA A 179 6.83 14.66 7.08
N ALA A 180 7.78 13.75 6.84
CA ALA A 180 9.20 14.06 6.84
C ALA A 180 9.56 15.14 5.82
N GLN A 181 9.02 15.05 4.59
CA GLN A 181 9.22 16.06 3.56
C GLN A 181 8.60 17.43 3.90
N ARG A 182 7.58 17.47 4.77
CA ARG A 182 6.96 18.70 5.25
C ARG A 182 7.74 19.39 6.39
N GLY A 183 8.88 18.82 6.80
CA GLY A 183 9.74 19.38 7.84
C GLY A 183 9.39 18.91 9.26
N GLU A 184 8.53 17.90 9.41
CA GLU A 184 8.30 17.25 10.72
C GLU A 184 9.49 16.36 11.15
N ASP A 185 10.30 15.92 10.19
CA ASP A 185 11.55 15.18 10.41
C ASP A 185 12.73 16.16 10.53
N ARG A 186 13.04 16.57 11.77
CA ARG A 186 14.10 17.55 12.06
C ARG A 186 15.51 17.03 11.78
N TYR A 187 15.70 15.73 11.88
CA TYR A 187 17.01 15.09 11.79
C TYR A 187 17.25 14.40 10.45
N GLY A 188 16.25 14.36 9.57
CA GLY A 188 16.35 13.67 8.29
C GLY A 188 16.39 12.15 8.45
N VAL A 189 15.79 11.61 9.51
CA VAL A 189 15.76 10.18 9.85
C VAL A 189 15.28 9.34 8.67
N VAL A 190 14.29 9.81 7.90
CA VAL A 190 13.75 9.06 6.75
C VAL A 190 14.75 8.90 5.60
N LEU A 191 15.67 9.86 5.46
CA LEU A 191 16.70 9.84 4.41
C LEU A 191 18.01 9.19 4.89
N LEU A 192 18.32 9.31 6.19
CA LEU A 192 19.63 8.95 6.75
C LEU A 192 19.63 7.62 7.51
N CYS A 193 18.48 7.17 8.01
CA CYS A 193 18.37 5.96 8.84
C CYS A 193 17.64 4.84 8.09
N GLU A 194 17.97 3.59 8.44
CA GLU A 194 17.30 2.41 7.91
C GLU A 194 16.00 2.12 8.70
N PRO A 195 14.87 1.81 8.03
CA PRO A 195 14.69 1.70 6.59
C PRO A 195 14.60 3.08 5.92
N ALA A 196 15.32 3.23 4.80
CA ALA A 196 15.42 4.50 4.10
C ALA A 196 14.25 4.73 3.13
N LEU A 197 14.04 5.98 2.71
CA LEU A 197 13.07 6.37 1.69
C LEU A 197 13.05 5.45 0.44
N PRO A 198 14.18 5.11 -0.21
CA PRO A 198 14.16 4.25 -1.40
C PRO A 198 13.60 2.85 -1.12
N ASP A 199 13.88 2.27 0.06
CA ASP A 199 13.38 0.95 0.42
C ASP A 199 11.87 0.99 0.66
N ILE A 200 11.37 2.08 1.25
CA ILE A 200 9.92 2.29 1.44
C ILE A 200 9.22 2.42 0.09
N VAL A 201 9.74 3.25 -0.79
CA VAL A 201 9.17 3.46 -2.14
C VAL A 201 9.19 2.15 -2.93
N LEU A 202 10.28 1.38 -2.87
CA LEU A 202 10.34 0.07 -3.51
C LEU A 202 9.31 -0.91 -2.96
N GLY A 203 9.13 -0.95 -1.64
CA GLY A 203 8.08 -1.75 -1.01
C GLY A 203 6.70 -1.41 -1.54
N LEU A 204 6.36 -0.11 -1.61
CA LEU A 204 5.08 0.36 -2.12
C LEU A 204 4.89 0.08 -3.62
N LEU A 205 5.91 0.34 -4.45
CA LEU A 205 5.86 0.07 -5.89
C LEU A 205 5.71 -1.43 -6.19
N SER A 206 6.42 -2.28 -5.43
CA SER A 206 6.29 -3.74 -5.55
C SER A 206 4.88 -4.21 -5.18
N ALA A 207 4.25 -3.57 -4.19
CA ALA A 207 2.86 -3.84 -3.82
C ALA A 207 1.87 -3.41 -4.90
N VAL A 208 2.07 -2.23 -5.51
CA VAL A 208 1.27 -1.78 -6.65
C VAL A 208 1.37 -2.77 -7.81
N LEU A 209 2.58 -3.19 -8.20
CA LEU A 209 2.76 -4.14 -9.30
C LEU A 209 2.11 -5.50 -8.99
N ALA A 210 2.31 -6.04 -7.79
CA ALA A 210 1.74 -7.33 -7.40
C ALA A 210 0.21 -7.29 -7.41
N LEU A 211 -0.39 -6.23 -6.84
CA LEU A 211 -1.83 -6.02 -6.83
C LEU A 211 -2.40 -5.82 -8.24
N GLN A 212 -1.74 -5.02 -9.08
CA GLN A 212 -2.16 -4.82 -10.48
C GLN A 212 -2.15 -6.13 -11.28
N GLN A 213 -1.14 -6.97 -11.10
CA GLN A 213 -1.09 -8.26 -11.80
C GLN A 213 -2.12 -9.23 -11.24
N TYR A 214 -2.37 -9.19 -9.93
CA TYR A 214 -3.39 -10.01 -9.28
C TYR A 214 -4.81 -9.60 -9.71
N THR A 215 -5.15 -8.31 -9.75
CA THR A 215 -6.46 -7.83 -10.22
C THR A 215 -6.68 -8.14 -11.71
N LYS A 216 -5.63 -8.01 -12.55
CA LYS A 216 -5.66 -8.46 -13.95
C LYS A 216 -5.89 -9.97 -14.08
N PHE A 217 -5.23 -10.77 -13.24
CA PHE A 217 -5.42 -12.22 -13.21
C PHE A 217 -6.86 -12.60 -12.80
N MET A 218 -7.40 -11.96 -11.76
CA MET A 218 -8.77 -12.18 -11.28
C MET A 218 -9.82 -11.78 -12.32
N THR A 219 -9.66 -10.63 -12.98
CA THR A 219 -10.57 -10.22 -14.07
C THR A 219 -10.49 -11.14 -15.29
N ALA A 220 -9.28 -11.57 -15.67
CA ALA A 220 -9.08 -12.49 -16.78
C ALA A 220 -9.68 -13.87 -16.51
N THR A 221 -9.61 -14.37 -15.27
CA THR A 221 -10.27 -15.60 -14.86
C THR A 221 -11.79 -15.44 -14.86
N ARG A 222 -12.33 -14.35 -14.29
CA ARG A 222 -13.78 -14.06 -14.32
C ARG A 222 -14.38 -14.04 -15.72
N SER A 223 -13.74 -13.37 -16.68
CA SER A 223 -14.27 -13.25 -18.06
C SER A 223 -14.44 -14.59 -18.79
N ARG A 224 -13.68 -15.63 -18.38
CA ARG A 224 -13.69 -16.97 -18.97
C ARG A 224 -14.77 -17.88 -18.36
N HIS A 225 -15.27 -17.55 -17.17
CA HIS A 225 -16.24 -18.37 -16.43
C HIS A 225 -17.69 -17.90 -16.57
N VAL A 226 -17.94 -16.74 -17.18
CA VAL A 226 -19.29 -16.18 -17.34
C VAL A 226 -19.88 -16.61 -18.68
N SER A 227 -21.00 -17.32 -18.64
CA SER A 227 -21.79 -17.70 -19.82
C SER A 227 -22.23 -16.46 -20.61
N LYS A 228 -22.39 -16.55 -21.94
CA LYS A 228 -22.82 -15.40 -22.77
C LYS A 228 -24.14 -14.78 -22.28
N LEU A 229 -25.01 -15.60 -21.69
CA LEU A 229 -26.31 -15.23 -21.17
C LEU A 229 -26.19 -14.42 -19.86
N GLU A 230 -25.28 -14.79 -18.96
CA GLU A 230 -24.98 -14.00 -17.76
C GLU A 230 -24.35 -12.64 -18.08
N ARG A 231 -23.54 -12.54 -19.14
CA ARG A 231 -22.99 -11.24 -19.57
C ARG A 231 -24.09 -10.30 -20.05
N LEU A 232 -25.01 -10.82 -20.86
CA LEU A 232 -26.19 -10.07 -21.33
C LEU A 232 -27.11 -9.68 -20.17
N ALA A 233 -27.38 -10.59 -19.25
CA ALA A 233 -28.25 -10.35 -18.10
C ALA A 233 -27.66 -9.29 -17.14
N ARG A 234 -26.34 -9.20 -17.00
CA ARG A 234 -25.68 -8.11 -16.26
C ARG A 234 -25.67 -6.79 -17.03
N HIS A 235 -25.44 -6.81 -18.34
CA HIS A 235 -25.48 -5.60 -19.17
C HIS A 235 -26.86 -4.96 -19.22
N LEU A 236 -27.91 -5.77 -19.11
CA LEU A 236 -29.30 -5.32 -19.05
C LEU A 236 -29.77 -4.97 -17.63
N GLY A 237 -28.88 -5.02 -16.63
CA GLY A 237 -29.22 -4.71 -15.23
C GLY A 237 -30.16 -5.72 -14.55
N LEU A 238 -30.40 -6.87 -15.17
CA LEU A 238 -31.35 -7.89 -14.69
C LEU A 238 -30.76 -8.81 -13.61
N VAL A 239 -29.44 -8.83 -13.46
CA VAL A 239 -28.75 -9.56 -12.39
C VAL A 239 -28.19 -8.54 -11.41
N SER A 240 -29.03 -8.12 -10.46
CA SER A 240 -28.56 -7.69 -9.14
C SER A 240 -27.80 -8.86 -8.50
N THR A 241 -26.79 -8.55 -7.70
CA THR A 241 -25.83 -9.46 -7.06
C THR A 241 -26.47 -10.45 -6.07
N ALA A 242 -27.32 -11.36 -6.56
CA ALA A 242 -27.95 -12.40 -5.78
C ALA A 242 -28.07 -13.69 -6.61
N ILE A 243 -27.06 -14.55 -6.45
CA ILE A 243 -27.14 -16.02 -6.33
C ILE A 243 -28.29 -16.69 -7.09
N THR A 244 -27.98 -17.40 -8.18
CA THR A 244 -28.47 -18.76 -8.44
C THR A 244 -27.67 -19.41 -9.58
N GLY A 245 -26.97 -20.51 -9.27
CA GLY A 245 -26.44 -21.43 -10.28
C GLY A 245 -24.96 -21.75 -10.13
N ARG A 246 -24.64 -22.82 -9.38
CA ARG A 246 -23.30 -23.43 -9.24
C ARG A 246 -22.17 -22.44 -8.93
N ILE A 247 -22.23 -21.88 -7.74
CA ILE A 247 -21.12 -21.09 -7.22
C ILE A 247 -20.10 -22.03 -6.58
N THR A 248 -19.12 -22.50 -7.35
CA THR A 248 -17.91 -23.13 -6.77
C THR A 248 -16.92 -22.09 -6.25
N ASN A 249 -17.14 -20.79 -6.49
CA ASN A 249 -16.23 -19.69 -6.11
C ASN A 249 -16.96 -18.50 -5.45
N VAL A 250 -17.80 -18.73 -4.42
CA VAL A 250 -18.46 -17.66 -3.62
C VAL A 250 -17.38 -16.81 -2.90
N THR A 251 -16.19 -17.38 -2.73
CA THR A 251 -15.06 -16.79 -2.03
C THR A 251 -14.29 -15.74 -2.83
N LEU A 252 -14.37 -15.73 -4.17
CA LEU A 252 -13.52 -14.88 -5.02
C LEU A 252 -14.14 -13.49 -5.32
N GLN A 253 -15.47 -13.40 -5.42
CA GLN A 253 -16.13 -12.12 -5.75
C GLN A 253 -15.93 -11.01 -4.69
N PRO A 254 -16.05 -11.26 -3.36
CA PRO A 254 -15.69 -10.23 -2.37
C PRO A 254 -14.18 -9.94 -2.32
N VAL A 255 -13.34 -10.88 -2.77
CA VAL A 255 -11.87 -10.68 -2.81
C VAL A 255 -11.48 -9.75 -3.96
N GLU A 256 -12.18 -9.77 -5.09
CA GLU A 256 -11.96 -8.86 -6.20
C GLU A 256 -12.11 -7.39 -5.78
N GLU A 257 -13.23 -7.05 -5.13
CA GLU A 257 -13.51 -5.68 -4.68
C GLU A 257 -12.45 -5.18 -3.70
N VAL A 258 -12.06 -6.04 -2.75
CA VAL A 258 -11.02 -5.74 -1.77
C VAL A 258 -9.64 -5.59 -2.42
N ALA A 259 -9.29 -6.43 -3.39
CA ALA A 259 -8.05 -6.32 -4.15
C ALA A 259 -7.98 -5.02 -4.96
N PHE A 260 -9.09 -4.61 -5.60
CA PHE A 260 -9.17 -3.33 -6.31
C PHE A 260 -9.07 -2.13 -5.37
N ALA A 261 -9.74 -2.19 -4.20
CA ALA A 261 -9.63 -1.14 -3.19
C ALA A 261 -8.19 -1.01 -2.67
N LEU A 262 -7.52 -2.12 -2.39
CA LEU A 262 -6.10 -2.13 -2.00
C LEU A 262 -5.19 -1.61 -3.11
N GLU A 263 -5.43 -1.98 -4.36
CA GLU A 263 -4.68 -1.47 -5.51
C GLU A 263 -4.82 0.06 -5.61
N ALA A 264 -6.03 0.58 -5.45
CA ALA A 264 -6.30 2.02 -5.46
C ALA A 264 -5.60 2.74 -4.30
N VAL A 265 -5.61 2.16 -3.09
CA VAL A 265 -4.90 2.71 -1.92
C VAL A 265 -3.38 2.72 -2.17
N ALA A 266 -2.81 1.61 -2.63
CA ALA A 266 -1.38 1.51 -2.91
C ALA A 266 -0.95 2.52 -3.99
N ARG A 267 -1.74 2.64 -5.06
CA ARG A 267 -1.51 3.62 -6.14
C ARG A 267 -1.59 5.05 -5.63
N ASN A 268 -2.59 5.37 -4.81
CA ASN A 268 -2.73 6.68 -4.18
C ASN A 268 -1.52 7.01 -3.27
N CYS A 269 -1.02 6.05 -2.52
CA CYS A 269 0.17 6.24 -1.68
C CYS A 269 1.41 6.60 -2.52
N VAL A 270 1.64 5.89 -3.62
CA VAL A 270 2.75 6.19 -4.55
C VAL A 270 2.55 7.56 -5.22
N ASN A 271 1.32 7.89 -5.64
CA ASN A 271 1.03 9.21 -6.22
C ASN A 271 1.28 10.36 -5.22
N ARG A 272 0.91 10.17 -3.95
CA ARG A 272 1.18 11.16 -2.90
C ARG A 272 2.68 11.38 -2.70
N LEU A 273 3.47 10.31 -2.75
CA LEU A 273 4.93 10.38 -2.71
C LEU A 273 5.54 11.07 -3.93
N ALA A 274 5.02 10.73 -5.12
CA ALA A 274 5.40 11.38 -6.37
C ALA A 274 5.12 12.89 -6.32
N LEU A 275 3.97 13.30 -5.79
CA LEU A 275 3.61 14.70 -5.60
C LEU A 275 4.49 15.41 -4.55
N SER A 276 4.93 14.73 -3.49
CA SER A 276 5.73 15.37 -2.43
C SER A 276 7.22 15.50 -2.76
N TYR A 277 7.79 14.51 -3.47
CA TYR A 277 9.22 14.45 -3.78
C TYR A 277 9.56 14.77 -5.24
N GLY A 278 8.59 14.65 -6.16
CA GLY A 278 8.79 14.88 -7.59
C GLY A 278 9.84 13.95 -8.21
N ASP A 279 10.56 14.46 -9.21
CA ASP A 279 11.56 13.70 -9.97
C ASP A 279 12.73 13.17 -9.12
N LYS A 280 13.00 13.81 -7.97
CA LYS A 280 14.04 13.38 -7.03
C LYS A 280 13.81 11.96 -6.53
N LEU A 281 12.54 11.53 -6.45
CA LEU A 281 12.17 10.19 -6.01
C LEU A 281 12.71 9.11 -6.97
N ARG A 282 12.70 9.39 -8.27
CA ARG A 282 13.21 8.46 -9.29
C ARG A 282 14.71 8.26 -9.19
N GLU A 283 15.46 9.34 -9.03
CA GLU A 283 16.92 9.27 -8.88
C GLU A 283 17.33 8.55 -7.60
N CYS A 284 16.64 8.86 -6.50
CA CYS A 284 16.87 8.24 -5.20
C CYS A 284 16.61 6.73 -5.23
N VAL A 285 15.47 6.28 -5.78
CA VAL A 285 15.14 4.85 -5.90
C VAL A 285 16.11 4.09 -6.81
N LEU A 286 16.54 4.68 -7.92
CA LEU A 286 17.43 3.99 -8.87
C LEU A 286 18.88 3.88 -8.39
N ARG A 287 19.35 4.81 -7.55
CA ARG A 287 20.74 4.86 -7.09
C ARG A 287 20.95 4.29 -5.70
N GLU A 288 19.99 4.48 -4.80
CA GLU A 288 20.18 4.26 -3.35
C GLU A 288 19.42 3.06 -2.81
N ALA A 289 18.57 2.42 -3.63
CA ALA A 289 17.91 1.18 -3.27
C ALA A 289 18.92 0.06 -2.98
N ARG A 290 18.95 -0.39 -1.72
CA ARG A 290 19.80 -1.51 -1.28
C ARG A 290 19.04 -2.83 -1.22
N VAL A 291 17.70 -2.76 -1.08
CA VAL A 291 16.85 -3.93 -0.90
C VAL A 291 16.30 -4.44 -2.23
N LYS A 292 16.34 -5.77 -2.42
CA LYS A 292 15.72 -6.43 -3.57
C LYS A 292 14.19 -6.28 -3.49
N PRO A 293 13.51 -5.86 -4.57
CA PRO A 293 12.06 -5.74 -4.56
C PRO A 293 11.39 -7.11 -4.33
N ALA A 294 10.26 -7.08 -3.61
CA ALA A 294 9.47 -8.28 -3.33
C ALA A 294 8.82 -8.86 -4.60
N TYR A 295 8.46 -8.00 -5.55
CA TYR A 295 7.85 -8.37 -6.82
C TYR A 295 8.21 -7.37 -7.93
N GLY A 296 8.42 -7.89 -9.14
CA GLY A 296 8.84 -7.11 -10.31
C GLY A 296 10.35 -6.91 -10.41
N SER A 297 10.83 -6.56 -11.61
CA SER A 297 12.22 -6.14 -11.81
C SER A 297 12.38 -4.64 -11.49
N MET A 298 13.62 -4.20 -11.19
CA MET A 298 13.91 -2.77 -11.00
C MET A 298 13.53 -1.93 -12.23
N ALA A 299 13.60 -2.50 -13.43
CA ALA A 299 13.16 -1.84 -14.66
C ALA A 299 11.64 -1.64 -14.70
N ASP A 300 10.87 -2.65 -14.29
CA ASP A 300 9.39 -2.56 -14.24
C ASP A 300 8.94 -1.51 -13.22
N LEU A 301 9.60 -1.48 -12.05
CA LEU A 301 9.32 -0.54 -10.98
C LEU A 301 9.67 0.89 -11.38
N ALA A 302 10.81 1.09 -12.05
CA ALA A 302 11.22 2.39 -12.58
C ALA A 302 10.27 2.88 -13.69
N ALA A 303 9.80 1.98 -14.56
CA ALA A 303 8.81 2.32 -15.58
C ALA A 303 7.47 2.72 -14.95
N LEU A 304 7.00 1.97 -13.94
CA LEU A 304 5.78 2.30 -13.22
C LEU A 304 5.90 3.65 -12.50
N LEU A 305 7.05 3.91 -11.86
CA LEU A 305 7.29 5.20 -11.22
C LEU A 305 7.30 6.35 -12.24
N THR A 306 7.94 6.13 -13.40
CA THR A 306 7.95 7.12 -14.49
C THR A 306 6.54 7.41 -15.00
N SER A 307 5.67 6.39 -15.13
CA SER A 307 4.28 6.60 -15.55
C SER A 307 3.42 7.35 -14.51
N MET A 308 3.85 7.38 -13.25
CA MET A 308 3.12 8.03 -12.16
C MET A 308 3.64 9.46 -11.91
N LEU A 309 4.83 9.79 -12.43
CA LEU A 309 5.44 11.12 -12.41
C LEU A 309 5.09 11.97 -13.65
N ALA A 310 4.69 11.33 -14.75
CA ALA A 310 4.26 11.97 -16.00
C ALA A 310 2.84 12.54 -15.90
#